data_AF-M4RQA7-F1
#
_entry.id   AF-M4RQA7-F1
#
_cell.length_a   1.000
_cell.length_b   1.000
_cell.length_c   1.000
_cell.angle_alpha   90.00
_cell.angle_beta   90.00
_cell.angle_gamma   90.00
#
_symmetry.space_group_name_H-M   'P 1'
#
loop_
_entity.id
_entity.type
_entity.pdbx_description
1 polymer ?
#
loop_
_entity_poly.entity_id
_entity_poly.type
_entity_poly.pdbx_seq_one_letter_code
_entity_poly.pdbx_strand_id
1 'polypeptide(L)'
;MVFPQQYAAAERCIDSPKDLVDIQQGKTPLFVMLDGTWREASKMFKSPCFATLPVLGIQPEKASSYQLREAAHVHQLCTAEVAIEVLKMADDKLAADALGEYFYQFKKAYIAGKAHLTLI
;
A
#
# COMPACT_ATOMS: atom_id res chain seq x y z
N MET A 1 -7.84 5.96 -4.70
CA MET A 1 -6.55 6.39 -4.10
C MET A 1 -6.31 5.55 -2.87
N VAL A 2 -5.15 4.93 -2.75
CA VAL A 2 -4.79 4.12 -1.57
C VAL A 2 -4.03 5.03 -0.60
N PHE A 3 -4.69 5.43 0.48
CA PHE A 3 -4.13 6.37 1.47
C PHE A 3 -4.90 6.26 2.79
N PRO A 4 -4.30 6.58 3.96
CA PRO A 4 -5.05 6.51 5.22
C PRO A 4 -6.25 7.48 5.22
N GLN A 5 -7.44 6.94 5.48
CA GLN A 5 -8.72 7.66 5.41
C GLN A 5 -8.79 8.89 6.34
N GLN A 6 -8.03 8.90 7.44
CA GLN A 6 -7.95 10.04 8.36
C GLN A 6 -7.48 11.36 7.71
N TYR A 7 -6.87 11.29 6.53
CA TYR A 7 -6.43 12.47 5.77
C TYR A 7 -7.43 12.90 4.69
N ALA A 8 -8.53 12.18 4.51
CA ALA A 8 -9.57 12.45 3.52
C ALA A 8 -10.85 12.98 4.19
N ALA A 9 -11.66 13.70 3.43
CA ALA A 9 -13.03 14.02 3.84
C ALA A 9 -13.87 12.74 3.92
N ALA A 10 -14.79 12.65 4.88
CA ALA A 10 -15.55 11.43 5.17
C ALA A 10 -16.33 10.93 3.94
N GLU A 11 -16.90 11.83 3.15
CA GLU A 11 -17.62 11.54 1.91
C GLU A 11 -16.76 10.91 0.80
N ARG A 12 -15.43 10.95 0.91
CA ARG A 12 -14.51 10.33 -0.05
C ARG A 12 -14.07 8.93 0.39
N CYS A 13 -14.29 8.56 1.65
CA CYS A 13 -13.79 7.31 2.21
C CYS A 13 -14.66 6.15 1.72
N ILE A 14 -13.99 5.10 1.23
CA ILE A 14 -14.60 3.82 0.86
C ILE A 14 -13.89 2.70 1.61
N ASP A 15 -14.62 1.63 1.94
CA ASP A 15 -14.11 0.48 2.67
C ASP A 15 -13.77 -0.67 1.71
N SER A 16 -14.41 -0.71 0.55
CA SER A 16 -14.15 -1.67 -0.52
C SER A 16 -14.17 -1.00 -1.91
N PRO A 17 -13.36 -1.47 -2.87
CA PRO A 17 -13.54 -1.09 -4.28
C PRO A 17 -14.96 -1.33 -4.80
N LYS A 18 -15.68 -2.31 -4.22
CA LYS A 18 -17.06 -2.65 -4.57
C LYS A 18 -18.08 -1.62 -4.11
N ASP A 19 -17.70 -0.63 -3.31
CA ASP A 19 -18.57 0.48 -2.90
C ASP A 19 -18.82 1.46 -4.06
N LEU A 20 -18.01 1.42 -5.11
CA LEU A 20 -18.13 2.27 -6.27
C LEU A 20 -19.07 1.65 -7.32
N VAL A 21 -20.13 2.39 -7.68
CA VAL A 21 -21.14 1.96 -8.67
C VAL A 21 -20.53 1.52 -10.00
N ASP A 22 -19.53 2.26 -10.47
CA ASP A 22 -18.80 1.96 -11.71
C ASP A 22 -18.13 0.57 -11.68
N ILE A 23 -17.60 0.17 -10.51
CA ILE A 23 -16.96 -1.14 -10.31
C ILE A 23 -18.02 -2.24 -10.23
N GLN A 24 -19.15 -1.98 -9.57
CA GLN A 24 -20.29 -2.90 -9.55
C GLN A 24 -20.86 -3.15 -10.96
N GLN A 25 -20.77 -2.15 -11.85
CA GLN A 25 -21.15 -2.27 -13.26
C GLN A 25 -20.09 -2.95 -14.14
N GLY A 26 -19.02 -3.47 -13.53
CA GLY A 26 -18.00 -4.28 -14.21
C GLY A 26 -16.80 -3.50 -14.74
N LYS A 27 -16.63 -2.20 -14.40
CA LYS A 27 -15.37 -1.50 -14.72
C LYS A 27 -14.23 -2.05 -13.86
N THR A 28 -13.05 -2.16 -14.47
CA THR A 28 -11.82 -2.54 -13.77
C THR A 28 -11.36 -1.40 -12.84
N PRO A 29 -11.09 -1.67 -11.55
CA PRO A 29 -10.62 -0.64 -10.62
C PRO A 29 -9.19 -0.18 -10.92
N LEU A 30 -8.95 1.13 -10.80
CA LEU A 30 -7.61 1.72 -10.85
C LEU A 30 -7.15 2.11 -9.44
N PHE A 31 -6.12 1.43 -8.96
CA PHE A 31 -5.46 1.77 -7.71
C PHE A 31 -4.32 2.75 -7.96
N VAL A 32 -4.37 3.89 -7.27
CA VAL A 32 -3.31 4.91 -7.30
C VAL A 32 -2.61 4.89 -5.96
N MET A 33 -1.29 4.68 -5.99
CA MET A 33 -0.40 4.65 -4.83
C MET A 33 0.66 5.74 -4.99
N LEU A 34 0.92 6.47 -3.90
CA LEU A 34 1.93 7.53 -3.89
C LEU A 34 3.22 6.97 -3.30
N ASP A 35 4.23 6.79 -4.12
CA ASP A 35 5.53 6.28 -3.68
C ASP A 35 6.46 7.42 -3.28
N GLY A 36 7.08 7.30 -2.11
CA GLY A 36 7.95 8.31 -1.53
C GLY A 36 7.99 8.21 -0.01
N THR A 37 8.71 9.14 0.62
CA THR A 37 8.63 9.30 2.07
C THR A 37 7.21 9.71 2.49
N TRP A 38 6.83 9.44 3.73
CA TRP A 38 5.52 9.85 4.25
C TRP A 38 5.24 11.34 4.05
N ARG A 39 6.27 12.18 4.22
CA ARG A 39 6.19 13.64 4.00
C ARG A 39 5.89 13.98 2.54
N GLU A 40 6.53 13.31 1.59
CA GLU A 40 6.30 13.51 0.16
C GLU A 40 4.93 13.00 -0.26
N ALA A 41 4.55 11.78 0.13
CA ALA A 41 3.25 11.20 -0.16
C ALA A 41 2.10 12.05 0.40
N SER A 42 2.22 12.52 1.64
CA SER A 42 1.25 13.44 2.26
C SER A 42 1.14 14.78 1.53
N LYS A 43 2.24 15.29 0.98
CA LYS A 43 2.22 16.51 0.17
C LYS A 43 1.57 16.27 -1.19
N MET A 44 1.92 15.17 -1.85
CA MET A 44 1.33 14.78 -3.14
C MET A 44 -0.17 14.53 -3.02
N PHE A 45 -0.64 13.87 -1.95
CA PHE A 45 -2.05 13.59 -1.72
C PHE A 45 -2.93 14.86 -1.69
N LYS A 46 -2.37 16.00 -1.26
CA LYS A 46 -3.07 17.30 -1.23
C LYS A 46 -3.20 17.97 -2.60
N SER A 47 -2.65 17.38 -3.66
CA SER A 47 -2.71 17.94 -5.00
C SER A 47 -4.16 17.98 -5.52
N PRO A 48 -4.59 19.07 -6.20
CA PRO A 48 -5.95 19.19 -6.72
C PRO A 48 -6.39 18.04 -7.62
N CYS A 49 -5.45 17.43 -8.36
CA CYS A 49 -5.70 16.29 -9.22
C CYS A 49 -6.22 15.04 -8.48
N PHE A 50 -6.03 14.94 -7.17
CA PHE A 50 -6.49 13.82 -6.35
C PHE A 50 -7.67 14.17 -5.45
N ALA A 51 -8.14 15.42 -5.47
CA ALA A 51 -9.13 15.93 -4.53
C ALA A 51 -10.50 15.23 -4.66
N THR A 52 -10.84 14.74 -5.86
CA THR A 52 -12.11 14.08 -6.15
C THR A 52 -12.03 12.56 -6.11
N LEU A 53 -10.83 11.98 -5.99
CA LEU A 53 -10.68 10.53 -6.03
C LEU A 53 -11.19 9.90 -4.72
N PRO A 54 -11.93 8.77 -4.81
CA PRO A 54 -12.30 7.99 -3.63
C PRO A 54 -11.05 7.44 -2.94
N VAL A 55 -11.10 7.35 -1.62
CA VAL A 55 -9.97 7.00 -0.76
C VAL A 55 -10.24 5.68 -0.06
N LEU A 56 -9.43 4.69 -0.40
CA LEU A 56 -9.44 3.36 0.22
C LEU A 56 -8.35 3.32 1.28
N GLY A 57 -8.76 3.10 2.54
CA GLY A 57 -7.84 2.88 3.65
C GLY A 57 -7.44 1.42 3.74
N ILE A 58 -6.15 1.14 3.82
CA ILE A 58 -5.65 -0.21 4.13
C ILE A 58 -5.36 -0.27 5.62
N GLN A 59 -6.21 -0.97 6.36
CA GLN A 59 -5.94 -1.32 7.75
C GLN A 59 -5.32 -2.72 7.79
N PRO A 60 -4.04 -2.87 8.15
CA PRO A 60 -3.47 -4.19 8.31
C PRO A 60 -4.09 -4.90 9.52
N GLU A 61 -4.84 -5.97 9.30
CA GLU A 61 -5.24 -6.88 10.39
C GLU A 61 -4.04 -7.67 10.96
N LYS A 62 -2.91 -7.71 10.24
CA LYS A 62 -1.66 -8.36 10.66
C LYS A 62 -0.52 -7.34 10.78
N ALA A 63 0.19 -7.39 11.90
CA ALA A 63 1.42 -6.62 12.12
C ALA A 63 2.40 -6.80 10.95
N SER A 64 3.01 -5.71 10.49
CA SER A 64 4.02 -5.74 9.42
C SER A 64 5.19 -6.61 9.85
N SER A 65 5.59 -7.58 9.00
CA SER A 65 6.75 -8.45 9.25
C SER A 65 8.07 -7.81 8.80
N TYR A 66 8.10 -6.48 8.68
CA TYR A 66 9.20 -5.73 8.08
C TYR A 66 10.30 -5.40 9.10
N GLN A 67 11.44 -6.11 9.01
CA GLN A 67 12.66 -5.87 9.81
C GLN A 67 13.82 -5.26 8.98
N LEU A 68 13.55 -4.30 8.09
CA LEU A 68 14.60 -3.73 7.23
C LEU A 68 14.81 -2.21 7.32
N ARG A 69 14.01 -1.55 8.14
CA ARG A 69 14.36 -0.31 8.82
C ARG A 69 14.00 -0.53 10.28
N GLU A 70 14.59 0.22 11.20
CA GLU A 70 13.83 0.60 12.40
C GLU A 70 12.52 1.22 11.88
N ALA A 71 11.48 0.39 11.74
CA ALA A 71 10.15 0.87 11.52
C ALA A 71 9.83 1.61 12.81
N ALA A 72 9.74 2.94 12.73
CA ALA A 72 9.37 3.76 13.87
C ALA A 72 8.07 3.24 14.50
N HIS A 73 7.19 2.55 13.75
CA HIS A 73 6.10 1.76 14.31
C HIS A 73 5.78 0.51 13.47
N VAL A 74 5.46 -0.59 14.17
CA VAL A 74 5.02 -1.92 13.69
C VAL A 74 3.78 -1.90 12.76
N HIS A 75 3.17 -0.72 12.58
CA HIS A 75 1.90 -0.51 11.86
C HIS A 75 2.03 0.19 10.50
N GLN A 76 3.25 0.41 9.98
CA GLN A 76 3.45 1.06 8.68
C GLN A 76 3.88 0.04 7.61
N LEU A 77 2.94 -0.33 6.75
CA LEU A 77 3.20 -1.16 5.57
C LEU A 77 4.06 -0.39 4.56
N CYS A 78 5.01 -1.07 3.91
CA CYS A 78 5.72 -0.51 2.76
C CYS A 78 4.84 -0.50 1.49
N THR A 79 5.26 0.20 0.44
CA THR A 79 4.52 0.27 -0.84
C THR A 79 4.15 -1.12 -1.39
N ALA A 80 5.07 -2.09 -1.34
CA ALA A 80 4.80 -3.45 -1.82
C ALA A 80 3.76 -4.19 -0.96
N GLU A 81 3.82 -4.05 0.36
CA GLU A 81 2.86 -4.67 1.29
C GLU A 81 1.46 -4.07 1.11
N VAL A 82 1.37 -2.74 0.95
CA VAL A 82 0.10 -2.08 0.63
C VAL A 82 -0.47 -2.61 -0.69
N ALA A 83 0.37 -2.79 -1.72
CA ALA A 83 -0.07 -3.30 -3.02
C ALA A 83 -0.59 -4.74 -2.92
N ILE A 84 0.06 -5.60 -2.11
CA ILE A 84 -0.40 -6.97 -1.86
C ILE A 84 -1.79 -6.98 -1.22
N GLU A 85 -2.03 -6.14 -0.20
CA GLU A 85 -3.35 -6.07 0.45
C GLU A 85 -4.43 -5.52 -0.50
N VAL A 86 -4.09 -4.54 -1.32
CA VAL A 86 -4.99 -4.00 -2.36
C VAL A 86 -5.38 -5.08 -3.37
N LEU A 87 -4.44 -5.91 -3.82
CA LEU A 87 -4.71 -7.01 -4.75
C LEU A 87 -5.64 -8.07 -4.12
N LYS A 88 -5.45 -8.39 -2.83
CA LYS A 88 -6.36 -9.29 -2.10
C LYS A 88 -7.78 -8.71 -2.02
N MET A 89 -7.91 -7.41 -1.71
CA MET A 89 -9.21 -6.74 -1.68
C MET A 89 -9.89 -6.68 -3.05
N ALA A 90 -9.11 -6.69 -4.13
CA ALA A 90 -9.60 -6.74 -5.51
C ALA A 90 -9.90 -8.17 -5.99
N ASP A 91 -9.85 -9.18 -5.10
CA ASP A 91 -9.99 -10.60 -5.41
C ASP A 91 -8.92 -11.17 -6.40
N ASP A 92 -7.84 -10.42 -6.66
CA ASP A 92 -6.72 -10.88 -7.50
C ASP A 92 -5.67 -11.61 -6.65
N LYS A 93 -6.06 -12.80 -6.20
CA LYS A 93 -5.22 -13.62 -5.32
C LYS A 93 -3.92 -14.06 -5.99
N LEU A 94 -3.96 -14.36 -7.30
CA LEU A 94 -2.78 -14.81 -8.03
C LEU A 94 -1.71 -13.71 -8.08
N ALA A 95 -2.10 -12.47 -8.40
CA ALA A 95 -1.17 -11.35 -8.38
C ALA A 95 -0.68 -11.04 -6.96
N ALA A 96 -1.57 -11.10 -5.96
CA ALA A 96 -1.20 -10.89 -4.56
C ALA A 96 -0.14 -11.89 -4.07
N ASP A 97 -0.33 -13.18 -4.36
CA ASP A 97 0.58 -14.24 -3.97
C ASP A 97 1.92 -14.13 -4.71
N ALA A 98 1.89 -13.84 -6.02
CA ALA A 98 3.10 -13.66 -6.83
C ALA A 98 3.94 -12.45 -6.35
N LEU A 99 3.29 -11.31 -6.08
CA LEU A 99 3.96 -10.12 -5.56
C LEU A 99 4.51 -10.37 -4.15
N GLY A 100 3.75 -11.07 -3.30
CA GLY A 100 4.16 -11.47 -1.96
C GLY A 100 5.41 -12.33 -1.96
N GLU A 101 5.45 -13.36 -2.81
CA GLU A 101 6.60 -14.25 -2.94
C GLU A 101 7.82 -13.50 -3.48
N TYR A 102 7.64 -12.70 -4.55
CA TYR A 102 8.71 -11.88 -5.10
C TYR A 102 9.31 -10.94 -4.04
N PHE A 103 8.45 -10.24 -3.29
CA PHE A 103 8.88 -9.33 -2.24
C PHE A 103 9.60 -10.07 -1.10
N TYR A 104 9.15 -11.27 -0.74
CA TYR A 104 9.82 -12.10 0.26
C TYR A 104 11.24 -12.48 -0.17
N GLN A 105 11.42 -12.95 -1.42
CA GLN A 105 12.74 -13.29 -1.96
C GLN A 105 13.65 -12.07 -2.06
N PHE A 106 13.11 -10.92 -2.52
CA PHE A 106 13.85 -9.66 -2.55
C PHE A 106 14.35 -9.26 -1.16
N LYS A 107 13.50 -9.30 -0.13
CA LYS A 107 13.89 -9.00 1.25
C LYS A 107 15.01 -9.92 1.74
N LYS A 108 14.88 -11.23 1.50
CA LYS A 108 15.88 -12.22 1.90
C LYS A 108 17.25 -11.93 1.27
N ALA A 109 17.28 -11.66 -0.04
CA ALA A 109 18.50 -11.31 -0.76
C ALA A 109 19.10 -9.97 -0.28
N TYR A 110 18.26 -8.96 -0.02
CA TYR A 110 18.69 -7.65 0.46
C TYR A 110 19.34 -7.73 1.85
N ILE A 111 18.77 -8.48 2.80
CA ILE A 111 19.36 -8.69 4.14
C ILE A 111 20.72 -9.39 4.02
N ALA A 112 20.79 -10.44 3.20
CA ALA A 112 22.05 -11.17 2.98
C ALA A 112 23.14 -10.26 2.41
N GLY A 113 22.80 -9.37 1.47
CA GLY A 113 23.73 -8.39 0.93
C GLY A 113 24.13 -7.29 1.93
N LYS A 114 23.22 -6.88 2.82
CA LYS A 114 23.48 -5.85 3.85
C LYS A 114 24.39 -6.35 4.97
N ALA A 115 24.32 -7.63 5.33
CA ALA A 115 25.18 -8.24 6.35
C ALA A 115 26.68 -8.17 6.01
N HIS A 116 27.03 -7.97 4.74
CA HIS A 116 28.41 -7.83 4.27
C HIS A 116 28.95 -6.38 4.32
N LEU A 117 28.16 -5.39 4.78
CA LEU A 117 28.59 -3.99 4.97
C LEU A 117 29.11 -3.71 6.40
N THR A 118 29.73 -4.69 7.04
CA THR A 118 30.59 -4.40 8.21
C THR A 118 31.87 -3.77 7.68
N LEU A 119 31.84 -2.45 7.45
CA LEU A 119 33.05 -1.66 7.26
C LEU A 119 33.81 -1.69 8.59
N ILE A 120 35.03 -2.22 8.51
CA ILE A 120 36.06 -2.22 9.54
C ILE A 120 36.34 -0.79 10.00
#